data_AF-A0A516NVZ5-F1
#
_entry.id   AF-A0A516NVZ5-F1
#
_cell.length_a   1.000
_cell.length_b   1.000
_cell.length_c   1.000
_cell.angle_alpha   90.00
_cell.angle_beta   90.00
_cell.angle_gamma   90.00
#
_symmetry.space_group_name_H-M   'P 1'
#
loop_
_entity.id
_entity.type
_entity.pdbx_description
1 polymer ?
#
loop_
_entity_poly.entity_id
_entity_poly.type
_entity_poly.pdbx_seq_one_letter_code
_entity_poly.pdbx_strand_id
1 'polypeptide(L)'
;MIKKTFAAAALAAGALLALAPGAGAELPPEYSDRTADFVPFDSPAALDAAKNGKLLIISPYGTSRMIACKGEGMDVYDCAQDDDFGGIWLKPIDTPLGKAWTSF
;
A
#
# COMPACT_ATOMS: atom_id res chain seq x y z
N MET A 1 42.95 -3.43 -28.11
CA MET A 1 41.73 -3.85 -27.40
C MET A 1 41.25 -2.70 -26.53
N ILE A 2 40.19 -1.96 -26.90
CA ILE A 2 39.70 -0.79 -26.12
C ILE A 2 38.18 -0.57 -26.21
N LYS A 3 37.40 -1.64 -26.43
CA LYS A 3 35.94 -1.55 -26.69
C LYS A 3 35.06 -2.25 -25.66
N LYS A 4 35.61 -2.76 -24.55
CA LYS A 4 34.85 -3.52 -23.55
C LYS A 4 34.58 -2.79 -22.23
N THR A 5 35.06 -1.55 -22.07
CA THR A 5 35.00 -0.84 -20.79
C THR A 5 33.80 0.09 -20.62
N PHE A 6 33.00 0.38 -21.66
CA PHE A 6 31.88 1.33 -21.55
C PHE A 6 30.55 0.71 -21.08
N ALA A 7 30.39 -0.62 -21.11
CA ALA A 7 29.13 -1.27 -20.76
C ALA A 7 28.90 -1.40 -19.24
N ALA A 8 29.96 -1.38 -18.43
CA ALA A 8 29.87 -1.60 -16.98
C ALA A 8 29.36 -0.37 -16.20
N ALA A 9 29.49 0.84 -16.75
CA ALA A 9 29.11 2.07 -16.05
C ALA A 9 27.58 2.35 -16.07
N ALA A 10 26.85 1.85 -17.06
CA ALA A 10 25.41 2.10 -17.19
C ALA A 10 24.57 1.29 -16.17
N LEU A 11 25.04 0.10 -15.77
CA LEU A 11 24.32 -0.77 -14.84
C LEU A 11 24.44 -0.32 -13.37
N ALA A 12 25.50 0.39 -13.01
CA ALA A 12 25.67 0.91 -11.65
C ALA A 12 24.78 2.13 -11.36
N ALA A 13 24.41 2.90 -12.37
CA ALA A 13 23.54 4.08 -12.21
C ALA A 13 22.05 3.71 -12.08
N GLY A 14 21.61 2.56 -12.61
CA GLY A 14 20.21 2.12 -12.50
C GLY A 14 19.81 1.61 -11.12
N ALA A 15 20.76 1.10 -10.33
CA ALA A 15 20.46 0.49 -9.03
C ALA A 15 20.17 1.51 -7.91
N LEU A 16 20.60 2.77 -8.06
CA LEU A 16 20.39 3.80 -7.03
C LEU A 16 19.01 4.47 -7.09
N LEU A 17 18.29 4.37 -8.21
CA LEU A 17 16.95 4.94 -8.35
C LEU A 17 15.86 4.07 -7.68
N ALA A 18 16.15 2.81 -7.34
CA ALA A 18 15.21 1.93 -6.67
C ALA A 18 15.08 2.20 -5.15
N LEU A 19 15.94 3.06 -4.60
CA LEU A 19 15.98 3.39 -3.17
C LEU A 19 15.62 4.85 -2.88
N ALA A 20 15.22 5.63 -3.90
CA ALA A 20 14.66 6.94 -3.62
C ALA A 20 13.41 6.72 -2.75
N PRO A 21 13.36 7.26 -1.52
CA PRO A 21 12.11 7.35 -0.79
C PRO A 21 11.14 8.05 -1.72
N GLY A 22 10.02 7.40 -2.04
CA GLY A 22 8.95 8.06 -2.76
C GLY A 22 8.68 9.39 -2.05
N ALA A 23 8.56 10.47 -2.80
CA ALA A 23 8.14 11.76 -2.26
C ALA A 23 6.67 11.64 -1.81
N GLY A 24 6.44 10.92 -0.71
CA GLY A 24 5.22 10.91 0.05
C GLY A 24 5.34 11.97 1.13
N ALA A 25 4.28 12.74 1.35
CA ALA A 25 4.21 13.59 2.52
C ALA A 25 4.42 12.73 3.77
N GLU A 26 5.22 13.22 4.72
CA GLU A 26 5.39 12.55 6.02
C GLU A 26 3.99 12.34 6.63
N LEU A 27 3.66 11.09 6.94
CA LEU A 27 2.38 10.79 7.58
C LEU A 27 2.33 11.50 8.94
N PRO A 28 1.17 12.04 9.36
CA PRO A 28 1.03 12.49 10.73
C PRO A 28 1.42 11.33 11.68
N PRO A 29 2.08 11.60 12.81
CA PRO A 29 2.75 10.59 13.63
C PRO A 29 1.83 9.48 14.16
N GLU A 30 0.53 9.74 14.22
CA GLU A 30 -0.48 8.76 14.60
C GLU A 30 -0.90 7.80 13.46
N TYR A 31 -0.52 8.09 12.22
CA TYR A 31 -0.71 7.24 11.05
C TYR A 31 0.57 6.49 10.68
N SER A 32 0.40 5.25 10.27
CA SER A 32 1.48 4.41 9.75
C SER A 32 1.05 3.77 8.44
N ASP A 33 1.99 3.54 7.53
CA ASP A 33 1.73 2.75 6.33
C ASP A 33 1.36 1.31 6.74
N ARG A 34 0.15 0.92 6.38
CA ARG A 34 -0.44 -0.40 6.64
C ARG A 34 -0.82 -1.11 5.35
N THR A 35 -0.34 -0.66 4.18
CA THR A 35 -0.69 -1.23 2.87
C THR A 35 -0.52 -2.76 2.82
N ALA A 36 0.52 -3.28 3.48
CA ALA A 36 0.80 -4.71 3.55
C ALA A 36 -0.24 -5.52 4.35
N ASP A 37 -1.06 -4.87 5.17
CA ASP A 37 -2.14 -5.48 5.96
C ASP A 37 -3.45 -5.60 5.19
N PHE A 38 -3.52 -5.03 3.99
CA PHE A 38 -4.71 -5.05 3.14
C PHE A 38 -4.60 -6.05 1.99
N VAL A 39 -5.76 -6.57 1.58
CA VAL A 39 -5.96 -7.41 0.41
C VAL A 39 -7.07 -6.80 -0.44
N PRO A 40 -6.88 -6.61 -1.76
CA PRO A 40 -7.95 -6.15 -2.65
C PRO A 40 -9.14 -7.12 -2.64
N PHE A 41 -10.35 -6.59 -2.52
CA PHE A 41 -11.57 -7.41 -2.39
C PHE A 41 -11.85 -8.32 -3.60
N ASP A 42 -11.33 -7.94 -4.77
CA ASP A 42 -11.49 -8.63 -6.05
C ASP A 42 -10.37 -9.65 -6.30
N SER A 43 -9.41 -9.77 -5.39
CA SER A 43 -8.35 -10.76 -5.47
C SER A 43 -8.78 -12.11 -4.89
N PRO A 44 -8.25 -13.25 -5.39
CA PRO A 44 -8.51 -14.56 -4.80
C PRO A 44 -8.12 -14.66 -3.32
N ALA A 45 -7.12 -13.89 -2.88
CA ALA A 45 -6.67 -13.85 -1.50
C ALA A 45 -7.71 -13.28 -0.52
N ALA A 46 -8.72 -12.55 -1.03
CA ALA A 46 -9.79 -11.99 -0.20
C ALA A 46 -10.59 -13.06 0.56
N LEU A 47 -10.72 -14.27 0.00
CA LEU A 47 -11.49 -15.37 0.59
C LEU A 47 -10.94 -15.84 1.94
N ASP A 48 -9.61 -15.73 2.13
CA ASP A 48 -8.92 -16.15 3.34
C ASP A 48 -8.27 -14.97 4.08
N ALA A 49 -8.56 -13.72 3.69
CA ALA A 49 -7.93 -12.53 4.26
C ALA A 49 -8.08 -12.47 5.79
N ALA A 50 -9.31 -12.59 6.30
CA ALA A 50 -9.57 -12.57 7.74
C ALA A 50 -8.84 -13.69 8.50
N LYS A 51 -8.74 -14.89 7.92
CA LYS A 51 -8.02 -16.03 8.54
C LYS A 51 -6.51 -15.79 8.62
N ASN A 52 -5.99 -14.99 7.70
CA ASN A 52 -4.58 -14.60 7.63
C ASN A 52 -4.29 -13.27 8.36
N GLY A 53 -5.26 -12.74 9.13
CA GLY A 53 -5.10 -11.48 9.85
C GLY A 53 -4.95 -10.27 8.91
N LYS A 54 -5.56 -10.33 7.74
CA LYS A 54 -5.58 -9.25 6.74
C LYS A 54 -6.95 -8.60 6.66
N LEU A 55 -6.94 -7.31 6.36
CA LEU A 55 -8.10 -6.48 6.09
C LEU A 55 -8.42 -6.48 4.60
N LEU A 56 -9.66 -6.16 4.25
CA LEU A 56 -10.05 -5.97 2.85
C LEU A 56 -10.05 -4.48 2.48
N ILE A 57 -9.63 -4.16 1.26
CA ILE A 57 -9.76 -2.83 0.67
C ILE A 57 -10.71 -2.87 -0.53
N ILE A 58 -11.70 -1.97 -0.53
CA ILE A 58 -12.66 -1.74 -1.60
C ILE A 58 -12.44 -0.31 -2.09
N SER A 59 -11.52 -0.18 -3.04
CA SER A 59 -11.11 1.10 -3.62
C SER A 59 -10.70 0.86 -5.08
N PRO A 60 -10.88 1.86 -5.97
CA PRO A 60 -10.36 1.76 -7.33
C PRO A 60 -8.84 1.55 -7.40
N TYR A 61 -8.12 1.84 -6.31
CA TYR A 61 -6.67 1.70 -6.23
C TYR A 61 -6.20 0.36 -5.63
N GLY A 62 -7.08 -0.43 -5.02
CA GLY A 62 -6.70 -1.66 -4.32
C GLY A 62 -5.57 -1.39 -3.30
N THR A 63 -4.44 -2.08 -3.46
CA THR A 63 -3.21 -1.88 -2.67
C THR A 63 -2.07 -1.23 -3.47
N SER A 64 -2.37 -0.64 -4.63
CA SER A 64 -1.37 0.04 -5.48
C SER A 64 -0.96 1.43 -4.98
N ARG A 65 -1.71 1.96 -4.02
CA ARG A 65 -1.49 3.25 -3.34
C ARG A 65 -1.33 3.00 -1.85
N MET A 66 -0.55 3.86 -1.19
CA MET A 66 -0.32 3.76 0.25
C MET A 66 -1.64 3.84 1.01
N ILE A 67 -1.84 2.94 1.96
CA ILE A 67 -2.95 2.94 2.89
C ILE A 67 -2.37 3.24 4.27
N ALA A 68 -2.70 4.42 4.80
CA ALA A 68 -2.24 4.87 6.09
C ALA A 68 -3.33 4.74 7.13
N CYS A 69 -3.05 4.11 8.27
CA CYS A 69 -4.02 3.90 9.33
C CYS A 69 -3.49 4.24 10.73
N LYS A 70 -4.42 4.55 11.63
CA LYS A 70 -4.21 4.51 13.09
C LYS A 70 -4.50 3.13 13.64
N GLY A 71 -3.68 2.67 14.58
CA GLY A 71 -3.75 1.33 15.15
C GLY A 71 -2.85 0.33 14.42
N GLU A 72 -2.98 -0.96 14.76
CA GLU A 72 -2.13 -2.03 14.21
C GLU A 72 -2.94 -3.26 13.81
N GLY A 73 -2.49 -3.96 12.75
CA GLY A 73 -3.09 -5.21 12.31
C GLY A 73 -4.59 -5.07 12.04
N MET A 74 -5.40 -5.94 12.67
CA MET A 74 -6.86 -5.94 12.52
C MET A 74 -7.58 -4.86 13.37
N ASP A 75 -6.86 -4.23 14.29
CA ASP A 75 -7.38 -3.27 15.28
C ASP A 75 -7.23 -1.80 14.83
N VAL A 76 -7.09 -1.58 13.52
CA VAL A 76 -7.14 -0.23 12.94
C VAL A 76 -8.55 0.35 13.05
N TYR A 77 -8.61 1.67 13.29
CA TYR A 77 -9.87 2.39 13.57
C TYR A 77 -10.03 3.70 12.79
N ASP A 78 -9.01 4.11 12.04
CA ASP A 78 -9.06 5.28 11.16
C ASP A 78 -8.06 5.06 10.03
N CYS A 79 -8.49 5.17 8.77
CA CYS A 79 -7.65 4.87 7.61
C CYS A 79 -7.92 5.87 6.47
N ALA A 80 -6.85 6.20 5.76
CA ALA A 80 -6.89 6.94 4.51
C ALA A 80 -6.03 6.21 3.46
N GLN A 81 -6.32 6.46 2.19
CA GLN A 81 -5.53 5.96 1.07
C GLN A 81 -5.11 7.10 0.16
N ASP A 82 -3.88 7.09 -0.33
CA ASP A 82 -3.42 8.04 -1.33
C ASP A 82 -4.27 7.94 -2.61
N ASP A 83 -4.69 9.08 -3.13
CA ASP A 83 -5.36 9.21 -4.41
C ASP A 83 -4.69 10.29 -5.27
N ASP A 84 -5.26 10.58 -6.44
CA ASP A 84 -4.72 11.58 -7.36
C ASP A 84 -4.85 13.04 -6.86
N PHE A 85 -5.49 13.26 -5.71
CA PHE A 85 -5.77 14.59 -5.12
C PHE A 85 -5.20 14.80 -3.71
N GLY A 86 -4.45 13.83 -3.18
CA GLY A 86 -3.76 13.93 -1.88
C GLY A 86 -4.35 13.08 -0.75
N GLY A 87 -5.34 12.22 -1.05
CA GLY A 87 -5.82 11.18 -0.16
C GLY A 87 -7.34 11.15 0.02
N ILE A 88 -7.88 9.94 0.17
CA ILE A 88 -9.29 9.66 0.46
C ILE A 88 -9.44 8.95 1.80
N TRP A 89 -10.38 9.42 2.62
CA TRP A 89 -10.76 8.75 3.87
C TRP A 89 -11.55 7.48 3.56
N LEU A 90 -11.15 6.38 4.20
CA LEU A 90 -11.79 5.10 4.07
C LEU A 90 -12.82 4.91 5.20
N LYS A 91 -13.95 4.29 4.87
CA LYS A 91 -14.98 3.93 5.85
C LYS A 91 -14.90 2.43 6.15
N PRO A 92 -14.95 2.01 7.42
CA PRO A 92 -15.03 0.60 7.75
C PRO A 92 -16.44 0.07 7.45
N ILE A 93 -16.50 -1.15 6.90
CA ILE A 93 -17.73 -1.91 6.72
C ILE A 93 -17.50 -3.38 7.10
N ASP A 94 -18.57 -4.05 7.52
CA ASP A 94 -18.56 -5.49 7.72
C ASP A 94 -18.99 -6.21 6.44
N THR A 95 -18.26 -7.27 6.09
CA THR A 95 -18.59 -8.13 4.95
C THR A 95 -18.60 -9.60 5.39
N PRO A 96 -19.21 -10.50 4.60
CA PRO A 96 -19.11 -11.94 4.86
C PRO A 96 -17.66 -12.48 4.89
N LEU A 97 -16.70 -11.73 4.34
CA LEU A 97 -15.28 -12.09 4.27
C LEU A 97 -14.44 -11.42 5.38
N GLY A 98 -15.07 -10.63 6.26
CA GLY A 98 -14.42 -9.90 7.35
C GLY A 98 -14.53 -8.38 7.21
N LYS A 99 -13.79 -7.65 8.05
CA LYS A 99 -13.75 -6.18 8.06
C LYS A 99 -13.11 -5.68 6.75
N ALA A 100 -13.81 -4.79 6.07
CA ALA A 100 -13.33 -4.11 4.87
C ALA A 100 -13.30 -2.60 5.08
N TRP A 101 -12.47 -1.93 4.29
CA TRP A 101 -12.36 -0.48 4.24
C TRP A 101 -12.70 -0.01 2.83
N THR A 102 -13.60 0.96 2.71
CA THR A 102 -14.16 1.40 1.42
C THR A 102 -13.94 2.89 1.18
N SER A 103 -13.65 3.26 -0.06
CA SER A 103 -13.60 4.66 -0.50
C SER A 103 -14.97 5.22 -0.93
N PHE A 104 -16.05 4.44 -0.78
CA PHE A 104 -17.43 4.75 -1.18
C PHE A 104 -18.31 5.05 0.04
#